data_AF-A0A821XWZ0-F1
#
_entry.id   AF-A0A821XWZ0-F1
#
_cell.length_a   1.000
_cell.length_b   1.000
_cell.length_c   1.000
_cell.angle_alpha   90.00
_cell.angle_beta   90.00
_cell.angle_gamma   90.00
#
_symmetry.space_group_name_H-M   'P 1'
#
loop_
_entity.id
_entity.type
_entity.pdbx_description
1 polymer ?
#
loop_
_entity_poly.entity_id
_entity_poly.type
_entity_poly.pdbx_seq_one_letter_code
_entity_poly.pdbx_strand_id
1 'polypeptide(L)'
;MLRWRRWRVAAALAFVLAAFGVRVPLDAQLDAHFPDVTPRSLAHFLSDFTNYPRLYRHIGAWRLEREASNYTTWTYAVRYECGPRCEGDVELSAHDERAPLVHSLVLKDERCTRLPLLPLRWCVALEVRSEVAAGGTRGGALLRERARVWCGAFHVLIGEACAPSALRESHLRALRTLTSFTII
;
A
#
# COMPACT_ATOMS: atom_id res chain seq x y z
N MET A 1 1.44 -22.42 -45.83
CA MET A 1 2.28 -22.11 -44.63
C MET A 1 1.97 -20.77 -43.96
N LEU A 2 1.62 -19.68 -44.68
CA LEU A 2 1.32 -18.36 -44.06
C LEU A 2 0.15 -18.35 -43.06
N ARG A 3 -0.89 -19.17 -43.29
CA ARG A 3 -2.11 -19.18 -42.46
C ARG A 3 -1.81 -19.63 -41.02
N TRP A 4 -1.00 -20.68 -40.84
CA TRP A 4 -0.61 -21.20 -39.51
C TRP A 4 0.22 -20.19 -38.71
N ARG A 5 1.13 -19.47 -39.37
CA ARG A 5 1.96 -18.44 -38.74
C ARG A 5 1.11 -17.26 -38.22
N ARG A 6 0.08 -16.86 -38.97
CA ARG A 6 -0.87 -15.81 -38.56
C ARG A 6 -1.71 -16.21 -37.33
N TRP A 7 -2.18 -17.46 -37.26
CA TRP A 7 -2.93 -17.96 -36.10
C TRP A 7 -2.08 -18.02 -34.82
N ARG A 8 -0.79 -18.41 -34.93
CA ARG A 8 0.13 -18.38 -33.77
C ARG A 8 0.38 -16.98 -33.25
N VAL A 9 0.55 -16.00 -34.15
CA VAL A 9 0.72 -14.59 -33.76
C VAL A 9 -0.55 -14.06 -33.10
N ALA A 10 -1.73 -14.33 -33.66
CA ALA A 10 -2.99 -13.90 -33.07
C ALA A 10 -3.23 -14.53 -31.68
N ALA A 11 -2.95 -15.82 -31.51
CA ALA A 11 -3.05 -16.50 -30.23
C ALA A 11 -2.05 -15.95 -29.20
N ALA A 12 -0.81 -15.68 -29.61
CA ALA A 12 0.19 -15.07 -28.74
C ALA A 12 -0.23 -13.65 -28.30
N LEU A 13 -0.76 -12.84 -29.22
CA LEU A 13 -1.24 -11.49 -28.91
C LEU A 13 -2.44 -11.54 -27.94
N ALA A 14 -3.38 -12.46 -28.17
CA ALA A 14 -4.52 -12.68 -27.29
C ALA A 14 -4.10 -13.15 -25.89
N PHE A 15 -3.10 -14.04 -25.79
CA PHE A 15 -2.54 -14.49 -24.52
C PHE A 15 -1.86 -13.35 -23.77
N VAL A 16 -1.08 -12.53 -24.46
CA VAL A 16 -0.44 -11.34 -23.88
C VAL A 16 -1.51 -10.37 -23.36
N LEU A 17 -2.54 -10.07 -24.14
CA LEU A 17 -3.66 -9.21 -23.72
C LEU A 17 -4.42 -9.79 -22.52
N ALA A 18 -4.67 -11.10 -22.50
CA ALA A 18 -5.29 -11.77 -21.36
C ALA A 18 -4.42 -11.68 -20.10
N ALA A 19 -3.10 -11.87 -20.22
CA ALA A 19 -2.15 -11.74 -19.11
C ALA A 19 -2.08 -10.32 -18.53
N PHE A 20 -2.33 -9.29 -19.35
CA PHE A 20 -2.46 -7.91 -18.86
C PHE A 20 -3.75 -7.69 -18.04
N GLY A 21 -4.81 -8.47 -18.29
CA GLY A 21 -6.09 -8.35 -17.58
C GLY A 21 -6.14 -9.12 -16.25
N VAL A 22 -5.34 -10.18 -16.09
CA VAL A 22 -5.35 -11.00 -14.87
C VAL A 22 -4.54 -10.32 -13.77
N ARG A 23 -5.17 -10.06 -12.63
CA ARG A 23 -4.49 -9.59 -11.40
C ARG A 23 -4.37 -10.73 -10.41
N VAL A 24 -3.14 -11.00 -9.95
CA VAL A 24 -2.87 -12.03 -8.93
C VAL A 24 -2.76 -11.34 -7.56
N PRO A 25 -3.57 -11.72 -6.56
CA PRO A 25 -3.42 -11.22 -5.21
C PRO A 25 -2.21 -11.90 -4.54
N LEU A 26 -1.34 -11.10 -3.93
CA LEU A 26 -0.25 -11.57 -3.08
C LEU A 26 -0.41 -10.96 -1.70
N ASP A 27 -0.40 -11.81 -0.67
CA ASP A 27 -0.55 -11.39 0.71
C ASP A 27 0.80 -11.40 1.44
N ALA A 28 0.98 -10.48 2.37
CA ALA A 28 2.07 -10.47 3.34
C ALA A 28 1.53 -10.10 4.71
N GLN A 29 2.09 -10.70 5.75
CA GLN A 29 1.79 -10.36 7.14
C GLN A 29 3.07 -9.95 7.85
N LEU A 30 2.95 -8.96 8.73
CA LEU A 30 4.06 -8.41 9.50
C LEU A 30 3.58 -8.11 10.93
N ASP A 31 4.36 -8.53 11.91
CA ASP A 31 4.16 -8.15 13.30
C ASP A 31 5.41 -7.40 13.81
N ALA A 32 5.21 -6.26 14.47
CA ALA A 32 6.29 -5.42 14.96
C ALA A 32 5.99 -4.83 16.34
N HIS A 33 6.99 -4.85 17.21
CA HIS A 33 6.90 -4.32 18.56
C HIS A 33 7.69 -3.02 18.70
N PHE A 34 7.09 -2.03 19.35
CA PHE A 34 7.62 -0.69 19.59
C PHE A 34 7.56 -0.41 21.11
N PRO A 35 8.59 -0.79 21.88
CA PRO A 35 8.55 -0.72 23.34
C PRO A 35 8.46 0.71 23.87
N ASP A 36 9.08 1.67 23.16
CA ASP A 36 9.19 3.07 23.59
C ASP A 36 8.09 3.97 23.02
N VAL A 37 7.08 3.40 22.32
CA VAL A 37 6.01 4.15 21.66
C VAL A 37 4.66 3.71 22.21
N THR A 38 3.80 4.66 22.57
CA THR A 38 2.44 4.32 23.02
C THR A 38 1.57 3.87 21.84
N PRO A 39 0.61 2.93 22.03
CA PRO A 39 -0.29 2.47 20.97
C PRO A 39 -1.03 3.63 20.28
N ARG A 40 -1.51 4.59 21.08
CA ARG A 40 -2.19 5.79 20.58
C ARG A 40 -1.27 6.66 19.71
N SER A 41 -0.03 6.90 20.14
CA SER A 41 0.92 7.72 19.36
C SER A 41 1.25 7.06 18.02
N LEU A 42 1.49 5.74 18.01
CA LEU A 42 1.75 5.00 16.77
C LEU A 42 0.53 5.00 15.85
N ALA A 43 -0.67 4.78 16.40
CA ALA A 43 -1.91 4.84 15.63
C ALA A 43 -2.13 6.21 15.00
N HIS A 44 -1.95 7.29 15.77
CA HIS A 44 -2.06 8.65 15.22
C HIS A 44 -1.04 8.92 14.12
N PHE A 45 0.22 8.52 14.32
CA PHE A 45 1.27 8.66 13.32
C PHE A 45 0.91 7.96 12.00
N LEU A 46 0.39 6.72 12.09
CA LEU A 46 -0.05 5.94 10.93
C LEU A 46 -1.35 6.47 10.30
N SER A 47 -2.20 7.14 11.07
CA SER A 47 -3.45 7.74 10.56
C SER A 47 -3.25 9.08 9.85
N ASP A 48 -2.11 9.72 10.07
CA ASP A 48 -1.79 11.03 9.50
C ASP A 48 -1.04 10.87 8.17
N PHE A 49 -1.73 11.21 7.07
CA PHE A 49 -1.18 11.12 5.73
C PHE A 49 0.07 11.99 5.54
N THR A 50 0.26 13.06 6.31
CA THR A 50 1.45 13.92 6.17
C THR A 50 2.76 13.18 6.47
N ASN A 51 2.70 12.06 7.19
CA ASN A 51 3.85 11.19 7.46
C ASN A 51 4.18 10.24 6.29
N TYR A 52 3.27 10.04 5.34
CA TYR A 52 3.40 9.02 4.29
C TYR A 52 4.54 9.28 3.31
N PRO A 53 4.84 10.51 2.87
CA PRO A 53 6.04 10.77 2.06
C PRO A 53 7.35 10.34 2.73
N ARG A 54 7.39 10.29 4.07
CA ARG A 54 8.57 9.80 4.83
C ARG A 54 8.63 8.27 4.88
N LEU A 55 7.48 7.60 4.85
CA LEU A 55 7.35 6.14 4.87
C LEU A 55 7.47 5.52 3.47
N TYR A 56 7.03 6.25 2.44
CA TYR A 56 6.92 5.81 1.07
C TYR A 56 7.58 6.83 0.13
N ARG A 57 8.81 6.54 -0.29
CA ARG A 57 9.62 7.43 -1.14
C ARG A 57 9.01 7.75 -2.51
N HIS A 58 8.02 6.97 -2.95
CA HIS A 58 7.36 7.19 -4.23
C HIS A 58 6.25 8.25 -4.16
N ILE A 59 5.85 8.69 -2.97
CA ILE A 59 4.83 9.73 -2.80
C ILE A 59 5.53 11.09 -2.91
N GLY A 60 5.27 11.78 -4.02
CA GLY A 60 5.74 13.14 -4.28
C GLY A 60 4.74 14.19 -3.82
N ALA A 61 4.46 15.17 -4.69
CA ALA A 61 3.43 16.17 -4.44
C ALA A 61 2.07 15.49 -4.26
N TRP A 62 1.28 15.92 -3.28
CA TRP A 62 -0.02 15.34 -2.96
C TRP A 62 -1.04 16.41 -2.64
N ARG A 63 -2.32 16.04 -2.78
CA ARG A 63 -3.46 16.91 -2.47
C ARG A 63 -4.59 16.10 -1.85
N LEU A 64 -5.22 16.67 -0.83
CA LEU A 64 -6.40 16.11 -0.19
C LEU A 64 -7.62 16.30 -1.11
N GLU A 65 -8.29 15.20 -1.46
CA GLU A 65 -9.52 15.20 -2.28
C GLU A 65 -10.78 15.14 -1.41
N ARG A 66 -10.71 14.37 -0.32
CA ARG A 66 -11.83 14.20 0.61
C ARG A 66 -11.31 13.95 2.01
N GLU A 67 -12.01 14.53 2.97
CA GLU A 67 -11.85 14.22 4.39
C GLU A 67 -13.23 13.99 4.99
N ALA A 68 -13.35 12.93 5.77
CA ALA A 68 -14.53 12.64 6.56
C ALA A 68 -14.07 12.18 7.94
N SER A 69 -14.68 12.72 8.98
CA SER A 69 -14.36 12.35 10.35
C SER A 69 -15.64 12.23 11.16
N ASN A 70 -15.69 11.18 11.96
CA ASN A 70 -16.58 11.05 13.10
C ASN A 70 -15.73 10.81 14.37
N TYR A 71 -16.35 10.88 15.54
CA TYR A 71 -15.67 10.75 16.83
C TYR A 71 -14.77 9.50 17.00
N THR A 72 -14.96 8.46 16.19
CA THR A 72 -14.26 7.16 16.29
C THR A 72 -13.66 6.69 14.96
N THR A 73 -13.86 7.42 13.87
CA THR A 73 -13.46 7.00 12.52
C THR A 73 -13.04 8.22 11.71
N TRP A 74 -11.88 8.14 11.07
CA TRP A 74 -11.36 9.17 10.18
C TRP A 74 -11.06 8.56 8.83
N THR A 75 -11.46 9.21 7.75
CA THR A 75 -11.21 8.77 6.38
C THR A 75 -10.68 9.93 5.56
N TYR A 76 -9.57 9.69 4.87
CA TYR A 76 -8.93 10.60 3.94
C TYR A 76 -8.84 9.96 2.56
N ALA A 77 -9.17 10.72 1.52
CA ALA A 77 -8.82 10.40 0.15
C ALA A 77 -7.81 11.42 -0.35
N VAL A 78 -6.64 10.95 -0.78
CA VAL A 78 -5.51 11.78 -1.21
C VAL A 78 -5.07 11.35 -2.59
N ARG A 79 -4.79 12.31 -3.45
CA ARG A 79 -4.16 12.06 -4.74
C ARG A 79 -2.73 12.55 -4.72
N TYR A 80 -1.80 11.78 -5.29
CA TYR A 80 -0.38 12.11 -5.29
C TYR A 80 0.30 11.82 -6.63
N GLU A 81 1.43 12.48 -6.84
CA GLU A 81 2.32 12.27 -7.98
C GLU A 81 3.46 11.32 -7.59
N CYS A 82 3.75 10.34 -8.44
CA CYS A 82 4.84 9.37 -8.24
C CYS A 82 5.91 9.39 -9.34
N GLY A 83 5.89 10.45 -10.16
CA GLY A 83 6.82 10.68 -11.26
C GLY A 83 6.13 11.28 -12.49
N PRO A 84 6.85 11.54 -13.59
CA PRO A 84 6.36 12.32 -14.73
C PRO A 84 5.13 11.76 -15.46
N ARG A 85 4.80 10.48 -15.24
CA ARG A 85 3.66 9.78 -15.87
C ARG A 85 2.90 8.92 -14.87
N CYS A 86 3.12 9.15 -13.59
CA CYS A 86 2.62 8.31 -12.51
C CYS A 86 1.77 9.15 -11.58
N GLU A 87 0.53 8.71 -11.41
CA GLU A 87 -0.42 9.26 -10.45
C GLU A 87 -0.86 8.12 -9.53
N GLY A 88 -1.08 8.43 -8.26
CA GLY A 88 -1.67 7.50 -7.33
C GLY A 88 -2.78 8.13 -6.51
N ASP A 89 -3.66 7.27 -6.03
CA ASP A 89 -4.81 7.61 -5.21
C ASP A 89 -4.73 6.75 -3.93
N VAL A 90 -4.79 7.41 -2.78
CA VAL A 90 -4.80 6.77 -1.47
C VAL A 90 -6.13 7.02 -0.77
N GLU A 91 -6.73 5.96 -0.26
CA GLU A 91 -7.81 6.01 0.72
C GLU A 91 -7.28 5.47 2.05
N LEU A 92 -7.20 6.34 3.07
CA LEU A 92 -6.78 5.99 4.42
C LEU A 92 -7.99 6.09 5.35
N SER A 93 -8.34 5.01 6.02
CA SER A 93 -9.38 4.98 7.05
C SER A 93 -8.81 4.49 8.36
N ALA A 94 -9.01 5.21 9.45
CA ALA A 94 -8.65 4.83 10.81
C ALA A 94 -9.92 4.69 11.64
N HIS A 95 -9.99 3.68 12.50
CA HIS A 95 -11.10 3.44 13.41
C HIS A 95 -10.60 2.97 14.78
N ASP A 96 -11.09 3.64 15.83
CA ASP A 96 -10.77 3.35 17.22
C ASP A 96 -11.87 2.47 17.84
N GLU A 97 -11.52 1.24 18.16
CA GLU A 97 -12.39 0.34 18.93
C GLU A 97 -12.14 0.55 20.44
N ARG A 98 -13.22 0.70 21.22
CA ARG A 98 -13.11 1.08 22.64
C ARG A 98 -12.77 -0.08 23.59
N ALA A 99 -13.05 -1.34 23.22
CA ALA A 99 -12.82 -2.49 24.10
C ALA A 99 -12.69 -3.82 23.32
N PRO A 100 -11.50 -4.45 23.27
CA PRO A 100 -10.21 -3.92 23.73
C PRO A 100 -9.81 -2.65 22.95
N LEU A 101 -8.99 -1.78 23.54
CA LEU A 101 -8.51 -0.58 22.84
C LEU A 101 -7.58 -0.99 21.71
N VAL A 102 -8.13 -1.07 20.50
CA VAL A 102 -7.43 -1.43 19.28
C VAL A 102 -7.68 -0.34 18.26
N HIS A 103 -6.60 0.21 17.73
CA HIS A 103 -6.65 1.16 16.64
C HIS A 103 -6.50 0.39 15.33
N SER A 104 -7.57 0.34 14.54
CA SER A 104 -7.57 -0.30 13.24
C SER A 104 -7.37 0.76 12.15
N LEU A 105 -6.50 0.47 11.18
CA LEU A 105 -6.27 1.33 10.03
C LEU A 105 -6.37 0.51 8.74
N VAL A 106 -6.99 1.06 7.72
CA VAL A 106 -7.08 0.49 6.39
C VAL A 106 -6.55 1.54 5.42
N LEU A 107 -5.44 1.19 4.77
CA LEU A 107 -4.82 1.97 3.72
C LEU A 107 -5.07 1.25 2.40
N LYS A 108 -5.71 1.91 1.44
CA LYS A 108 -5.76 1.46 0.05
C LYS A 108 -4.98 2.46 -0.78
N ASP A 109 -4.04 1.96 -1.57
CA ASP A 109 -3.21 2.75 -2.47
C ASP A 109 -3.32 2.14 -3.87
N GLU A 110 -3.81 2.90 -4.83
CA GLU A 110 -3.82 2.54 -6.24
C GLU A 110 -2.92 3.49 -7.01
N ARG A 111 -1.89 2.93 -7.65
CA ARG A 111 -0.88 3.69 -8.38
C ARG A 111 -0.91 3.30 -9.84
N CYS A 112 -1.13 4.29 -10.72
CA CYS A 112 -1.23 4.09 -12.15
C CYS A 112 -0.12 4.83 -12.91
N THR A 113 0.58 4.11 -13.79
CA THR A 113 1.54 4.67 -14.74
C THR A 113 0.93 4.72 -16.14
N ARG A 114 1.05 5.86 -16.82
CA ARG A 114 0.66 6.02 -18.23
C ARG A 114 1.82 5.58 -19.15
N LEU A 115 1.54 4.67 -20.07
CA LEU A 115 2.54 4.24 -21.05
C LEU A 115 2.73 5.32 -22.14
N PRO A 116 3.97 5.61 -22.59
CA PRO A 116 4.25 6.68 -23.54
C PRO A 116 3.54 6.56 -24.89
N LEU A 117 3.29 5.32 -25.34
CA LEU A 117 2.87 5.03 -26.71
C LEU A 117 1.48 4.38 -26.79
N LEU A 118 0.87 4.08 -25.65
CA LEU A 118 -0.42 3.38 -25.59
C LEU A 118 -1.37 4.16 -24.67
N PRO A 119 -2.67 4.29 -25.04
CA PRO A 119 -3.67 4.95 -24.19
C PRO A 119 -4.02 4.13 -22.93
N LEU A 120 -3.26 3.07 -22.66
CA LEU A 120 -3.47 2.15 -21.55
C LEU A 120 -2.79 2.70 -20.30
N ARG A 121 -3.52 2.62 -19.18
CA ARG A 121 -3.01 2.87 -17.83
C ARG A 121 -2.64 1.54 -17.20
N TRP A 122 -1.49 1.52 -16.54
CA TRP A 122 -1.04 0.36 -15.79
C TRP A 122 -1.10 0.66 -14.31
N CYS A 123 -2.01 -0.01 -13.60
CA CYS A 123 -2.23 0.21 -12.17
C CYS A 123 -1.77 -0.96 -11.31
N VAL A 124 -1.19 -0.65 -10.16
CA VAL A 124 -0.90 -1.56 -9.05
C VAL A 124 -1.72 -1.10 -7.87
N ALA A 125 -2.45 -2.02 -7.24
CA ALA A 125 -3.23 -1.73 -6.04
C ALA A 125 -2.62 -2.44 -4.82
N LEU A 126 -2.63 -1.77 -3.69
CA LEU A 126 -2.16 -2.23 -2.39
C LEU A 126 -3.25 -1.92 -1.36
N GLU A 127 -3.64 -2.91 -0.57
CA GLU A 127 -4.46 -2.73 0.63
C GLU A 127 -3.64 -3.17 1.84
N VAL A 128 -3.47 -2.31 2.83
CA VAL A 128 -2.83 -2.63 4.11
C VAL A 128 -3.85 -2.44 5.22
N ARG A 129 -4.08 -3.49 5.99
CA ARG A 129 -4.84 -3.44 7.23
C ARG A 129 -3.86 -3.50 8.39
N SER A 130 -3.89 -2.48 9.23
CA SER A 130 -3.02 -2.33 10.39
C SER A 130 -3.86 -2.36 11.65
N GLU A 131 -3.40 -3.08 12.65
CA GLU A 131 -3.97 -3.11 13.99
C GLU A 131 -2.87 -2.68 14.96
N VAL A 132 -3.14 -1.65 15.75
CA VAL A 132 -2.25 -1.19 16.81
C VAL A 132 -2.91 -1.42 18.16
N ALA A 133 -2.25 -2.20 19.00
CA ALA A 133 -2.72 -2.54 20.34
C ALA A 133 -1.59 -2.36 21.37
N ALA A 134 -1.92 -2.46 22.65
CA ALA A 134 -0.92 -2.51 23.71
C ALA A 134 0.01 -3.74 23.54
N GLY A 135 1.32 -3.54 23.72
CA GLY A 135 2.37 -4.55 23.54
C GLY A 135 2.39 -5.71 24.54
N GLY A 136 1.31 -5.90 25.31
CA GLY A 136 1.21 -6.93 26.34
C GLY A 136 2.24 -6.72 27.45
N THR A 137 2.97 -7.78 27.80
CA THR A 137 3.92 -7.82 28.94
C THR A 137 5.15 -6.94 28.76
N ARG A 138 5.47 -6.52 27.53
CA ARG A 138 6.66 -5.72 27.23
C ARG A 138 6.43 -4.20 27.29
N GLY A 139 5.19 -3.75 27.54
CA GLY A 139 4.83 -2.33 27.43
C GLY A 139 4.81 -1.85 25.97
N GLY A 140 4.56 -0.56 25.75
CA GLY A 140 4.57 0.05 24.41
C GLY A 140 3.46 -0.43 23.46
N ALA A 141 3.75 -0.37 22.15
CA ALA A 141 2.81 -0.69 21.07
C ALA A 141 3.18 -2.00 20.35
N LEU A 142 2.15 -2.75 19.96
CA LEU A 142 2.23 -3.86 19.03
C LEU A 142 1.48 -3.46 17.75
N LEU A 143 2.19 -3.48 16.63
CA LEU A 143 1.64 -3.30 15.30
C LEU A 143 1.51 -4.66 14.61
N ARG A 144 0.33 -4.96 14.08
CA ARG A 144 0.10 -6.09 13.17
C ARG A 144 -0.40 -5.56 11.84
N GLU A 145 0.27 -5.91 10.75
CA GLU A 145 -0.13 -5.51 9.41
C GLU A 145 -0.44 -6.74 8.55
N ARG A 146 -1.51 -6.66 7.77
CA ARG A 146 -1.79 -7.55 6.64
C ARG A 146 -1.86 -6.71 5.38
N ALA A 147 -0.95 -6.96 4.46
CA ALA A 147 -0.88 -6.29 3.17
C ALA A 147 -1.32 -7.24 2.06
N ARG A 148 -2.16 -6.76 1.15
CA ARG A 148 -2.57 -7.43 -0.07
C ARG A 148 -2.23 -6.57 -1.26
N VAL A 149 -1.45 -7.12 -2.19
CA VAL A 149 -1.07 -6.43 -3.43
C VAL A 149 -1.71 -7.14 -4.60
N TRP A 150 -2.31 -6.38 -5.51
CA TRP A 150 -2.81 -6.87 -6.78
C TRP A 150 -1.87 -6.43 -7.89
N CYS A 151 -1.12 -7.39 -8.44
CA CYS A 151 -0.22 -7.17 -9.55
C CYS A 151 -0.74 -7.85 -10.82
N GLY A 152 -0.50 -7.22 -11.97
CA GLY A 152 -0.78 -7.84 -13.26
C GLY A 152 0.07 -9.11 -13.45
N ALA A 153 -0.52 -10.16 -14.01
CA ALA A 153 0.14 -11.45 -14.20
C ALA A 153 1.44 -11.32 -15.02
N PHE A 154 1.52 -10.32 -15.90
CA PHE A 154 2.75 -10.01 -16.63
C PHE A 154 3.95 -9.69 -15.70
N HIS A 155 3.77 -8.95 -14.60
CA HIS A 155 4.86 -8.67 -13.64
C HIS A 155 5.35 -9.93 -12.94
N VAL A 156 4.40 -10.81 -12.57
CA VAL A 156 4.73 -12.11 -11.99
C VAL A 156 5.58 -12.93 -12.98
N LEU A 157 5.27 -12.85 -14.28
CA LEU A 157 5.97 -13.59 -15.33
C LEU A 157 7.35 -13.03 -15.68
N ILE A 158 7.54 -11.70 -15.67
CA ILE A 158 8.84 -11.07 -16.01
C ILE A 158 9.79 -10.98 -14.80
N GLY A 159 9.38 -11.46 -13.63
CA GLY A 159 10.21 -11.43 -12.42
C GLY A 159 10.44 -10.04 -11.84
N GLU A 160 9.76 -9.00 -12.35
CA GLU A 160 9.69 -7.70 -11.69
C GLU A 160 8.82 -7.85 -10.46
N ALA A 161 9.50 -7.95 -9.33
CA ALA A 161 8.98 -8.47 -8.09
C ALA A 161 7.84 -7.59 -7.56
N CYS A 162 6.62 -8.05 -7.80
CA CYS A 162 5.52 -7.82 -6.86
C CYS A 162 5.86 -8.54 -5.55
N ALA A 163 6.74 -7.95 -4.74
CA ALA A 163 7.22 -8.50 -3.48
C ALA A 163 6.58 -7.72 -2.32
N PRO A 164 5.35 -8.07 -1.92
CA PRO A 164 4.68 -7.38 -0.81
C PRO A 164 5.50 -7.42 0.47
N SER A 165 6.23 -8.52 0.73
CA SER A 165 7.14 -8.65 1.88
C SER A 165 8.26 -7.60 1.86
N ALA A 166 8.99 -7.46 0.76
CA ALA A 166 10.09 -6.49 0.65
C ALA A 166 9.60 -5.03 0.82
N LEU A 167 8.41 -4.72 0.28
CA LEU A 167 7.74 -3.45 0.48
C LEU A 167 7.42 -3.20 1.97
N ARG A 168 6.89 -4.21 2.67
CA ARG A 168 6.57 -4.10 4.09
C ARG A 168 7.81 -4.01 4.98
N GLU A 169 8.87 -4.74 4.68
CA GLU A 169 10.14 -4.64 5.39
C GLU A 169 10.78 -3.25 5.22
N SER A 170 10.72 -2.66 4.02
CA SER A 170 11.17 -1.29 3.80
C SER A 170 10.36 -0.28 4.61
N HIS A 171 9.03 -0.44 4.62
CA HIS A 171 8.17 0.41 5.43
C HIS A 171 8.47 0.28 6.93
N LEU A 172 8.59 -0.95 7.44
CA LEU A 172 8.88 -1.18 8.85
C LEU A 172 10.22 -0.57 9.27
N ARG A 173 11.23 -0.67 8.40
CA ARG A 173 12.53 0.01 8.64
C ARG A 173 12.34 1.52 8.73
N ALA A 174 11.62 2.14 7.80
CA ALA A 174 11.33 3.57 7.84
C ALA A 174 10.55 3.96 9.10
N LEU A 175 9.53 3.19 9.45
CA LEU A 175 8.70 3.42 10.64
C LEU A 175 9.55 3.37 11.92
N ARG A 176 10.38 2.33 12.09
CA ARG A 176 11.31 2.21 13.22
C ARG A 176 12.27 3.38 13.31
N THR A 177 12.84 3.81 12.18
CA THR A 177 13.72 4.98 12.18
C THR A 177 12.97 6.22 12.64
N LEU A 178 11.77 6.48 12.12
CA LEU A 178 11.01 7.69 12.44
C LEU A 178 10.53 7.70 13.89
N THR A 179 10.04 6.58 14.42
CA THR A 179 9.54 6.51 15.80
C THR A 179 10.66 6.54 16.84
N SER A 180 11.89 6.16 16.48
CA SER A 180 13.04 6.22 17.40
C SER A 180 13.50 7.66 17.68
N PHE A 181 13.14 8.62 16.83
CA PHE A 181 13.53 10.03 16.98
C PHE A 181 12.42 10.93 17.55
N THR A 182 11.17 10.44 17.65
CA THR A 182 10.02 11.23 18.11
C THR A 182 9.76 11.08 19.62
N ILE A 183 10.82 10.98 20.42
CA ILE A 183 10.75 11.15 21.88
C ILE A 183 11.22 12.57 22.17
N ILE A 184 10.29 13.54 22.14
CA ILE A 184 10.47 14.88 22.68
C ILE A 184 9.27 15.16 23.58
#